data_AF-A0A519L4N8-F1
#
_entry.id   AF-A0A519L4N8-F1
#
_cell.length_a   1.000
_cell.length_b   1.000
_cell.length_c   1.000
_cell.angle_alpha   90.00
_cell.angle_beta   90.00
_cell.angle_gamma   90.00
#
_symmetry.space_group_name_H-M   'P 1'
#
loop_
_entity.id
_entity.type
_entity.pdbx_description
1 polymer ?
#
loop_
_entity_poly.entity_id
_entity_poly.type
_entity_poly.pdbx_seq_one_letter_code
_entity_poly.pdbx_strand_id
1 'polypeptide(L)'
;MKKSFAILFALILSQFQAQQNAYYQQAAQYKMDIDVNAEKFTYEGNQTLNYSNNSPDELDVVYFHLYWNAFKPNSMMDQRVGGQGKNGDSRLQKDGISRLASIPKEEEGAQNIHWIKQNGKKLKFEIQETVMKVYLNESIKPNSKTTFTMEWDAVIPQQIRRSGRNNKEGVDMTMTQWYPKIAEYDYDGWATFDYVGREFHAPFADFDVTIKINKDYVIGAGGTLLNPTEVKGYDAAATIKATKNKATWRWTAKNMLDFAWAADRDYSVESFDVPQGPKVFFVYQKNEKTKFWGEAQPYVTKYYQIMNSRFGKYAYPSYAFIQGGDGGMEYGMCTMILG
;
A
#
# COMPACT_ATOMS: atom_id res chain seq x y z
N MET A 1 44.77 43.54 16.69
CA MET A 1 44.83 42.06 16.81
C MET A 1 43.76 41.46 17.72
N LYS A 2 43.38 42.05 18.87
CA LYS A 2 42.39 41.44 19.79
C LYS A 2 40.91 41.48 19.34
N LYS A 3 40.49 42.48 18.53
CA LYS A 3 39.10 42.59 18.05
C LYS A 3 38.79 41.65 16.85
N SER A 4 39.77 41.36 16.02
CA SER A 4 39.62 40.47 14.84
C SER A 4 39.47 38.99 15.22
N PHE A 5 40.08 38.58 16.34
CA PHE A 5 39.96 37.20 16.84
C PHE A 5 38.58 36.90 17.43
N ALA A 6 37.94 37.89 18.07
CA ALA A 6 36.59 37.73 18.64
C ALA A 6 35.51 37.60 17.55
N ILE A 7 35.68 38.30 16.42
CA ILE A 7 34.76 38.22 15.28
C ILE A 7 34.89 36.86 14.56
N LEU A 8 36.13 36.35 14.43
CA LEU A 8 36.36 35.01 13.86
C LEU A 8 35.78 33.89 14.76
N PHE A 9 35.87 34.04 16.08
CA PHE A 9 35.30 33.07 17.03
C PHE A 9 33.76 33.09 17.05
N ALA A 10 33.15 34.27 16.89
CA ALA A 10 31.70 34.41 16.75
C ALA A 10 31.17 33.84 15.44
N LEU A 11 31.91 33.98 14.33
CA LEU A 11 31.58 33.37 13.03
C LEU A 11 31.66 31.83 13.07
N ILE A 12 32.66 31.26 13.75
CA ILE A 12 32.80 29.80 13.91
C ILE A 12 31.68 29.22 14.78
N LEU A 13 31.26 29.91 15.84
CA LEU A 13 30.12 29.48 16.68
C LEU A 13 28.76 29.61 15.95
N SER A 14 28.61 30.59 15.06
CA SER A 14 27.38 30.74 14.26
C SER A 14 27.23 29.70 13.15
N GLN A 15 28.31 29.02 12.75
CA GLN A 15 28.25 27.96 11.73
C GLN A 15 27.78 26.60 12.30
N PHE A 16 27.77 26.43 13.63
CA PHE A 16 27.29 25.20 14.29
C PHE A 16 25.80 25.23 14.66
N GLN A 17 25.10 26.37 14.53
CA GLN A 17 23.66 26.46 14.81
C GLN A 17 22.75 26.32 13.59
N ALA A 18 23.31 26.05 12.41
CA ALA A 18 22.56 25.56 11.26
C ALA A 18 22.59 24.02 11.21
N GLN A 19 22.41 23.35 12.35
CA GLN A 19 22.18 21.91 12.34
C GLN A 19 20.69 21.69 12.00
N GLN A 20 20.42 21.37 10.72
CA GLN A 20 19.30 20.49 10.42
C GLN A 20 19.36 19.33 11.43
N ASN A 21 18.26 19.05 12.12
CA ASN A 21 18.15 17.89 13.00
C ASN A 21 18.70 16.65 12.28
N ALA A 22 19.36 15.75 13.01
CA ALA A 22 19.84 14.50 12.43
C ALA A 22 18.69 13.80 11.70
N TYR A 23 18.95 13.37 10.46
CA TYR A 23 17.95 12.68 9.65
C TYR A 23 17.41 11.47 10.42
N TYR A 24 16.08 11.37 10.51
CA TYR A 24 15.39 10.22 11.04
C TYR A 24 14.33 9.75 10.04
N GLN A 25 13.88 8.52 10.22
CA GLN A 25 12.77 7.95 9.49
C GLN A 25 11.97 7.08 10.43
N GLN A 26 10.64 7.16 10.36
CA GLN A 26 9.78 6.32 11.18
C GLN A 26 9.84 4.87 10.69
N ALA A 27 9.51 3.93 11.57
CA ALA A 27 9.47 2.52 11.20
C ALA A 27 8.19 1.86 11.71
N ALA A 28 7.56 1.06 10.85
CA ALA A 28 6.33 0.35 11.14
C ALA A 28 6.49 -1.16 10.93
N GLN A 29 5.72 -1.95 11.66
CA GLN A 29 5.60 -3.39 11.43
C GLN A 29 4.14 -3.78 11.51
N TYR A 30 3.60 -4.24 10.38
CA TYR A 30 2.22 -4.65 10.24
C TYR A 30 2.10 -6.16 10.31
N LYS A 31 1.18 -6.63 11.15
CA LYS A 31 0.62 -7.97 11.07
C LYS A 31 -0.86 -7.85 10.77
N MET A 32 -1.32 -8.42 9.66
CA MET A 32 -2.70 -8.31 9.18
C MET A 32 -3.33 -9.69 8.97
N ASP A 33 -4.56 -9.87 9.44
CA ASP A 33 -5.43 -11.02 9.11
C ASP A 33 -6.68 -10.49 8.42
N ILE A 34 -6.84 -10.86 7.15
CA ILE A 34 -7.86 -10.35 6.24
C ILE A 34 -8.75 -11.49 5.81
N ASP A 35 -10.06 -11.35 6.01
CA ASP A 35 -11.06 -12.31 5.57
C ASP A 35 -11.95 -11.74 4.46
N VAL A 36 -11.67 -12.14 3.23
CA VAL A 36 -12.30 -11.59 2.02
C VAL A 36 -13.60 -12.32 1.72
N ASN A 37 -14.66 -11.56 1.51
CA ASN A 37 -15.90 -12.02 0.89
C ASN A 37 -15.93 -11.58 -0.57
N ALA A 38 -15.45 -12.46 -1.45
CA ALA A 38 -15.30 -12.14 -2.85
C ALA A 38 -16.63 -11.98 -3.60
N GLU A 39 -17.68 -12.67 -3.18
CA GLU A 39 -19.02 -12.54 -3.79
C GLU A 39 -19.64 -11.16 -3.51
N LYS A 40 -19.34 -10.58 -2.35
CA LYS A 40 -19.86 -9.27 -1.93
C LYS A 40 -18.87 -8.12 -2.15
N PHE A 41 -17.65 -8.42 -2.58
CA PHE A 41 -16.55 -7.46 -2.67
C PHE A 41 -16.36 -6.66 -1.37
N THR A 42 -16.34 -7.37 -0.24
CA THR A 42 -16.03 -6.81 1.08
C THR A 42 -14.96 -7.65 1.76
N TYR A 43 -14.37 -7.12 2.82
CA TYR A 43 -13.55 -7.94 3.71
C TYR A 43 -13.57 -7.41 5.15
N GLU A 44 -13.26 -8.30 6.09
CA GLU A 44 -13.01 -7.97 7.49
C GLU A 44 -11.50 -8.00 7.75
N GLY A 45 -11.01 -7.03 8.50
CA GLY A 45 -9.59 -6.85 8.76
C GLY A 45 -9.28 -6.70 10.24
N ASN A 46 -8.23 -7.42 10.67
CA ASN A 46 -7.58 -7.22 11.95
C ASN A 46 -6.12 -6.87 11.72
N GLN A 47 -5.63 -5.82 12.38
CA GLN A 47 -4.21 -5.47 12.32
C GLN A 47 -3.59 -5.24 13.69
N THR A 48 -2.33 -5.65 13.81
CA THR A 48 -1.40 -5.19 14.83
C THR A 48 -0.31 -4.37 14.16
N LEU A 49 -0.09 -3.14 14.61
CA LEU A 49 0.93 -2.24 14.13
C LEU A 49 1.89 -1.93 15.28
N ASN A 50 3.15 -2.36 15.18
CA ASN A 50 4.21 -1.84 16.03
C ASN A 50 4.83 -0.61 15.35
N TYR A 51 4.71 0.54 15.99
CA TYR A 51 5.23 1.81 15.48
C TYR A 51 6.43 2.26 16.31
N SER A 52 7.50 2.70 15.63
CA SER A 52 8.68 3.28 16.25
C SER A 52 8.71 4.78 15.96
N ASN A 53 8.64 5.59 17.01
CA ASN A 53 8.87 7.02 16.92
C ASN A 53 10.38 7.31 16.99
N ASN A 54 11.00 7.53 15.85
CA ASN A 54 12.42 7.87 15.75
C ASN A 54 12.65 9.39 15.67
N SER A 55 11.59 10.19 15.75
CA SER A 55 11.69 11.66 15.80
C SER A 55 12.21 12.13 17.16
N PRO A 56 12.72 13.37 17.27
CA PRO A 56 13.04 14.00 18.54
C PRO A 56 11.78 14.44 19.31
N ASP A 57 10.59 14.28 18.74
CA ASP A 57 9.35 14.82 19.25
C ASP A 57 8.55 13.79 20.05
N GLU A 58 7.78 14.29 21.00
CA GLU A 58 6.77 13.52 21.71
C GLU A 58 5.44 13.60 20.95
N LEU A 59 4.82 12.46 20.67
CA LEU A 59 3.59 12.39 19.86
C LEU A 59 2.40 12.08 20.76
N ASP A 60 1.41 12.97 20.79
CA ASP A 60 0.14 12.81 21.54
C ASP A 60 -1.02 12.31 20.67
N VAL A 61 -0.84 12.37 19.35
CA VAL A 61 -1.81 11.92 18.35
C VAL A 61 -1.08 11.18 17.25
N VAL A 62 -1.76 10.24 16.60
CA VAL A 62 -1.31 9.63 15.35
C VAL A 62 -2.40 9.74 14.30
N TYR A 63 -2.00 9.65 13.03
CA TYR A 63 -2.92 9.71 11.91
C TYR A 63 -2.82 8.45 11.05
N PHE A 64 -3.95 7.98 10.56
CA PHE A 64 -4.05 6.92 9.58
C PHE A 64 -4.78 7.42 8.33
N HIS A 65 -4.37 6.92 7.17
CA HIS A 65 -5.10 7.09 5.93
C HIS A 65 -6.07 5.93 5.69
N LEU A 66 -7.29 6.31 5.32
CA LEU A 66 -8.41 5.48 4.91
C LEU A 66 -8.75 5.80 3.45
N TYR A 67 -7.82 5.47 2.54
CA TYR A 67 -7.83 5.87 1.14
C TYR A 67 -9.12 5.52 0.39
N TRP A 68 -9.76 4.40 0.73
CA TRP A 68 -10.96 3.97 0.01
C TRP A 68 -12.19 4.82 0.31
N ASN A 69 -12.17 5.59 1.40
CA ASN A 69 -13.22 6.59 1.67
C ASN A 69 -13.28 7.69 0.59
N ALA A 70 -12.26 7.83 -0.26
CA ALA A 70 -12.29 8.74 -1.40
C ALA A 70 -13.17 8.25 -2.57
N PHE A 71 -13.43 6.94 -2.67
CA PHE A 71 -14.08 6.32 -3.85
C PHE A 71 -15.60 6.30 -3.71
N LYS A 72 -16.20 7.49 -3.59
CA LYS A 72 -17.63 7.69 -3.45
C LYS A 72 -18.06 9.08 -3.93
N PRO A 73 -19.35 9.30 -4.22
CA PRO A 73 -19.86 10.63 -4.51
C PRO A 73 -19.60 11.62 -3.37
N ASN A 74 -19.38 12.89 -3.71
CA ASN A 74 -19.14 14.01 -2.80
C ASN A 74 -17.86 13.93 -1.94
N SER A 75 -16.98 12.95 -2.14
CA SER A 75 -15.67 12.94 -1.50
C SER A 75 -14.81 14.13 -1.95
N MET A 76 -13.75 14.44 -1.21
CA MET A 76 -12.78 15.47 -1.65
C MET A 76 -12.18 15.17 -3.03
N MET A 77 -12.00 13.89 -3.37
CA MET A 77 -11.54 13.47 -4.70
C MET A 77 -12.58 13.79 -5.79
N ASP A 78 -13.85 13.49 -5.52
CA ASP A 78 -14.95 13.79 -6.42
C ASP A 78 -15.12 15.30 -6.64
N GLN A 79 -15.19 16.07 -5.55
CA GLN A 79 -15.33 17.53 -5.60
C GLN A 79 -14.19 18.20 -6.37
N ARG A 80 -12.95 17.74 -6.15
CA ARG A 80 -11.79 18.24 -6.89
C ARG A 80 -11.91 17.97 -8.38
N VAL A 81 -12.25 16.74 -8.77
CA VAL A 81 -12.39 16.37 -10.20
C VAL A 81 -13.55 17.15 -10.83
N GLY A 82 -14.70 17.23 -10.15
CA GLY A 82 -15.87 18.00 -10.59
C GLY A 82 -15.58 19.48 -10.77
N GLY A 83 -14.85 20.10 -9.83
CA GLY A 83 -14.45 21.50 -9.92
C GLY A 83 -13.48 21.81 -11.06
N GLN A 84 -12.72 20.82 -11.54
CA GLN A 84 -11.85 20.96 -12.71
C GLN A 84 -12.59 20.80 -14.05
N GLY A 85 -13.78 20.19 -14.04
CA GLY A 85 -14.56 19.92 -15.25
C GLY A 85 -13.75 19.20 -16.33
N LYS A 86 -13.81 19.69 -17.56
CA LYS A 86 -13.09 19.11 -18.71
C LYS A 86 -11.55 19.21 -18.61
N ASN A 87 -11.03 20.07 -17.74
CA ASN A 87 -9.60 20.19 -17.47
C ASN A 87 -9.11 19.18 -16.41
N GLY A 88 -10.05 18.43 -15.80
CA GLY A 88 -9.74 17.37 -14.85
C GLY A 88 -9.08 16.16 -15.53
N ASP A 89 -8.42 15.33 -14.71
CA ASP A 89 -7.77 14.10 -15.17
C ASP A 89 -8.77 13.22 -15.93
N SER A 90 -8.52 12.99 -17.22
CA SER A 90 -9.42 12.23 -18.12
C SER A 90 -9.62 10.77 -17.70
N ARG A 91 -8.80 10.25 -16.77
CA ARG A 91 -9.01 8.93 -16.16
C ARG A 91 -10.09 8.98 -15.09
N LEU A 92 -10.31 10.13 -14.45
CA LEU A 92 -11.25 10.32 -13.35
C LEU A 92 -12.56 11.00 -13.78
N GLN A 93 -12.61 11.61 -14.96
CA GLN A 93 -13.82 12.24 -15.51
C GLN A 93 -14.20 11.72 -16.89
N LYS A 94 -15.47 11.87 -17.25
CA LYS A 94 -16.00 11.71 -18.60
C LYS A 94 -16.78 12.96 -18.98
N ASP A 95 -16.38 13.63 -20.05
CA ASP A 95 -17.00 14.86 -20.57
C ASP A 95 -17.12 16.01 -19.55
N GLY A 96 -16.20 16.06 -18.59
CA GLY A 96 -16.17 17.03 -17.50
C GLY A 96 -16.98 16.63 -16.27
N ILE A 97 -17.57 15.43 -16.26
CA ILE A 97 -18.32 14.86 -15.13
C ILE A 97 -17.42 13.84 -14.43
N SER A 98 -17.23 14.00 -13.13
CA SER A 98 -16.48 13.04 -12.31
C SER A 98 -17.11 11.65 -12.37
N ARG A 99 -16.28 10.63 -12.59
CA ARG A 99 -16.71 9.22 -12.54
C ARG A 99 -17.06 8.79 -11.11
N LEU A 100 -16.54 9.48 -10.09
CA LEU A 100 -16.84 9.19 -8.68
C LEU A 100 -18.27 9.57 -8.31
N ALA A 101 -18.77 10.68 -8.87
CA ALA A 101 -20.14 11.13 -8.68
C ALA A 101 -21.21 10.14 -9.18
N SER A 102 -20.82 9.15 -9.99
CA SER A 102 -21.71 8.14 -10.58
C SER A 102 -21.56 6.75 -9.96
N ILE A 103 -20.73 6.59 -8.92
CA ILE A 103 -20.56 5.30 -8.23
C ILE A 103 -21.88 4.99 -7.48
N PRO A 104 -22.51 3.82 -7.72
CA PRO A 104 -23.68 3.40 -6.96
C PRO A 104 -23.33 3.16 -5.49
N LYS A 105 -24.31 3.34 -4.59
CA LYS A 105 -24.08 3.32 -3.14
C LYS A 105 -23.46 2.01 -2.63
N GLU A 106 -23.84 0.89 -3.22
CA GLU A 106 -23.36 -0.46 -2.95
C GLU A 106 -21.98 -0.78 -3.55
N GLU A 107 -21.42 0.16 -4.32
CA GLU A 107 -20.08 0.08 -4.92
C GLU A 107 -19.13 1.17 -4.41
N GLU A 108 -19.59 1.99 -3.46
CA GLU A 108 -18.76 2.98 -2.78
C GLU A 108 -17.65 2.28 -1.99
N GLY A 109 -16.45 2.84 -2.07
CA GLY A 109 -15.34 2.43 -1.21
C GLY A 109 -15.56 2.87 0.22
N ALA A 110 -15.23 1.99 1.15
CA ALA A 110 -15.28 2.31 2.57
C ALA A 110 -14.21 1.53 3.35
N GLN A 111 -13.65 2.17 4.37
CA GLN A 111 -12.86 1.53 5.42
C GLN A 111 -13.45 1.96 6.77
N ASN A 112 -14.28 1.09 7.34
CA ASN A 112 -15.09 1.37 8.51
C ASN A 112 -14.37 0.87 9.76
N ILE A 113 -13.76 1.79 10.51
CA ILE A 113 -13.03 1.44 11.73
C ILE A 113 -14.00 1.14 12.87
N HIS A 114 -13.94 -0.06 13.45
CA HIS A 114 -14.77 -0.43 14.59
C HIS A 114 -14.16 0.00 15.91
N TRP A 115 -12.86 -0.26 16.08
CA TRP A 115 -12.10 0.15 17.24
C TRP A 115 -10.60 0.18 16.96
N ILE A 116 -9.89 0.96 17.77
CA ILE A 116 -8.43 0.97 17.85
C ILE A 116 -8.01 1.02 19.34
N LYS A 117 -6.93 0.32 19.66
CA LYS A 117 -6.31 0.30 20.99
C LYS A 117 -4.83 0.65 20.90
N GLN A 118 -4.29 1.30 21.92
CA GLN A 118 -2.86 1.48 22.16
C GLN A 118 -2.47 0.62 23.36
N ASN A 119 -1.51 -0.29 23.21
CA ASN A 119 -1.04 -1.16 24.30
C ASN A 119 -2.20 -1.84 25.07
N GLY A 120 -3.26 -2.25 24.34
CA GLY A 120 -4.46 -2.88 24.89
C GLY A 120 -5.55 -1.94 25.42
N LYS A 121 -5.29 -0.62 25.55
CA LYS A 121 -6.26 0.38 26.01
C LYS A 121 -6.99 1.02 24.83
N LYS A 122 -8.32 1.10 24.88
CA LYS A 122 -9.15 1.70 23.81
C LYS A 122 -8.82 3.19 23.63
N LEU A 123 -8.77 3.63 22.37
CA LEU A 123 -8.53 5.02 22.00
C LEU A 123 -9.81 5.66 21.45
N LYS A 124 -9.84 7.00 21.46
CA LYS A 124 -10.82 7.78 20.72
C LYS A 124 -10.22 8.16 19.36
N PHE A 125 -11.07 8.27 18.35
CA PHE A 125 -10.65 8.70 17.03
C PHE A 125 -11.76 9.48 16.34
N GLU A 126 -11.35 10.27 15.36
CA GLU A 126 -12.22 11.05 14.47
C GLU A 126 -11.81 10.76 13.03
N ILE A 127 -12.77 10.61 12.14
CA ILE A 127 -12.53 10.39 10.71
C ILE A 127 -13.09 11.59 9.96
N GLN A 128 -12.24 12.22 9.16
CA GLN A 128 -12.63 13.23 8.18
C GLN A 128 -12.12 12.75 6.82
N GLU A 129 -13.06 12.49 5.90
CA GLU A 129 -12.76 12.00 4.56
C GLU A 129 -11.85 10.76 4.59
N THR A 130 -10.59 10.92 4.19
CA THR A 130 -9.59 9.85 4.07
C THR A 130 -8.59 9.85 5.22
N VAL A 131 -8.77 10.70 6.22
CA VAL A 131 -7.84 10.88 7.33
C VAL A 131 -8.54 10.54 8.64
N MET A 132 -7.93 9.62 9.39
CA MET A 132 -8.34 9.22 10.73
C MET A 132 -7.34 9.77 11.74
N LYS A 133 -7.79 10.67 12.61
CA LYS A 133 -7.02 11.18 13.75
C LYS A 133 -7.29 10.31 14.97
N VAL A 134 -6.24 9.84 15.63
CA VAL A 134 -6.32 9.01 16.83
C VAL A 134 -5.70 9.74 18.00
N TYR A 135 -6.48 9.88 19.08
CA TYR A 135 -6.04 10.50 20.33
C TYR A 135 -5.40 9.45 21.23
N LEU A 136 -4.13 9.62 21.58
CA LEU A 136 -3.39 8.63 22.36
C LEU A 136 -3.75 8.70 23.85
N ASN A 137 -3.73 7.55 24.52
CA ASN A 137 -3.87 7.50 25.98
C ASN A 137 -2.53 7.82 26.66
N GLU A 138 -1.43 7.45 26.00
CA GLU A 138 -0.06 7.66 26.45
C GLU A 138 0.75 8.19 25.26
N SER A 139 1.45 9.30 25.46
CA SER A 139 2.28 9.90 24.42
C SER A 139 3.43 8.97 24.01
N ILE A 140 3.75 8.94 22.72
CA ILE A 140 4.89 8.16 22.21
C ILE A 140 6.13 9.04 22.34
N LYS A 141 6.97 8.75 23.34
CA LYS A 141 8.22 9.50 23.58
C LYS A 141 9.19 9.39 22.40
N PRO A 142 10.15 10.33 22.28
CA PRO A 142 11.25 10.21 21.32
C PRO A 142 11.99 8.88 21.46
N ASN A 143 12.37 8.27 20.34
CA ASN A 143 13.09 6.99 20.27
C ASN A 143 12.40 5.83 21.01
N SER A 144 11.07 5.85 21.09
CA SER A 144 10.27 4.82 21.74
C SER A 144 9.31 4.14 20.77
N LYS A 145 8.64 3.09 21.24
CA LYS A 145 7.72 2.28 20.44
C LYS A 145 6.38 2.14 21.12
N THR A 146 5.34 1.93 20.32
CA THR A 146 4.00 1.57 20.80
C THR A 146 3.37 0.54 19.90
N THR A 147 2.37 -0.17 20.41
CA THR A 147 1.60 -1.14 19.63
C THR A 147 0.17 -0.68 19.52
N PHE A 148 -0.31 -0.58 18.28
CA PHE A 148 -1.71 -0.41 17.96
C PHE A 148 -2.34 -1.73 17.56
N THR A 149 -3.56 -1.98 18.02
CA THR A 149 -4.42 -3.02 17.46
C THR A 149 -5.71 -2.39 16.96
N MET A 150 -6.20 -2.87 15.82
CA MET A 150 -7.37 -2.29 15.15
C MET A 150 -8.17 -3.37 14.42
N GLU A 151 -9.49 -3.19 14.42
CA GLU A 151 -10.46 -3.98 13.66
C GLU A 151 -11.30 -3.06 12.79
N TRP A 152 -11.52 -3.48 11.55
CA TRP A 152 -12.31 -2.73 10.57
C TRP A 152 -12.96 -3.69 9.57
N ASP A 153 -14.02 -3.22 8.93
CA ASP A 153 -14.54 -3.80 7.69
C ASP A 153 -14.34 -2.84 6.52
N ALA A 154 -14.35 -3.37 5.30
CA ALA A 154 -14.20 -2.55 4.12
C ALA A 154 -15.08 -3.03 2.96
N VAL A 155 -15.50 -2.07 2.14
CA VAL A 155 -16.13 -2.29 0.84
C VAL A 155 -15.10 -1.98 -0.23
N ILE A 156 -14.84 -2.94 -1.11
CA ILE A 156 -13.92 -2.77 -2.23
C ILE A 156 -14.63 -1.90 -3.27
N PRO A 157 -14.08 -0.70 -3.58
CA PRO A 157 -14.75 0.24 -4.47
C PRO A 157 -14.82 -0.26 -5.90
N GLN A 158 -15.75 0.27 -6.70
CA GLN A 158 -15.65 0.18 -8.15
C GLN A 158 -14.31 0.77 -8.63
N GLN A 159 -13.60 0.07 -9.53
CA GLN A 159 -12.30 0.57 -9.99
C GLN A 159 -12.47 1.81 -10.89
N ILE A 160 -12.18 2.98 -10.32
CA ILE A 160 -12.04 4.23 -11.08
C ILE A 160 -10.59 4.47 -11.48
N ARG A 161 -9.67 4.31 -10.52
CA ARG A 161 -8.22 4.46 -10.69
C ARG A 161 -7.46 3.60 -9.69
N ARG A 162 -6.54 2.76 -10.18
CA ARG A 162 -5.56 1.91 -9.45
C ARG A 162 -6.13 0.86 -8.49
N SER A 163 -7.14 1.20 -7.69
CA SER A 163 -7.77 0.34 -6.70
C SER A 163 -9.23 0.07 -7.05
N GLY A 164 -9.67 -1.16 -6.81
CA GLY A 164 -11.09 -1.51 -6.83
C GLY A 164 -11.36 -2.88 -7.44
N ARG A 165 -12.65 -3.10 -7.69
CA ARG A 165 -13.21 -4.35 -8.23
C ARG A 165 -13.62 -4.24 -9.69
N ASN A 166 -13.81 -5.41 -10.30
CA ASN A 166 -14.46 -5.61 -11.61
C ASN A 166 -13.97 -4.61 -12.66
N ASN A 167 -12.67 -4.60 -12.87
CA ASN A 167 -12.09 -3.64 -13.80
C ASN A 167 -12.42 -3.98 -15.26
N LYS A 168 -12.13 -3.03 -16.14
CA LYS A 168 -12.42 -3.13 -17.58
C LYS A 168 -11.75 -4.31 -18.30
N GLU A 169 -10.75 -4.94 -17.69
CA GLU A 169 -10.04 -6.09 -18.24
C GLU A 169 -10.60 -7.43 -17.74
N GLY A 170 -11.60 -7.39 -16.84
CA GLY A 170 -12.21 -8.59 -16.28
C GLY A 170 -11.44 -9.16 -15.09
N VAL A 171 -10.59 -8.38 -14.44
CA VAL A 171 -9.96 -8.77 -13.17
C VAL A 171 -10.89 -8.40 -12.00
N ASP A 172 -11.18 -9.39 -11.17
CA ASP A 172 -12.13 -9.29 -10.06
C ASP A 172 -11.68 -8.25 -9.01
N MET A 173 -10.41 -8.25 -8.56
CA MET A 173 -9.92 -7.35 -7.51
C MET A 173 -8.51 -6.83 -7.75
N THR A 174 -8.32 -5.51 -7.63
CA THR A 174 -7.00 -4.85 -7.54
C THR A 174 -6.94 -4.02 -6.27
N MET A 175 -6.12 -4.46 -5.31
CA MET A 175 -6.15 -4.05 -3.91
C MET A 175 -4.92 -3.24 -3.59
N THR A 176 -5.02 -1.93 -3.80
CA THR A 176 -3.98 -0.95 -3.52
C THR A 176 -4.50 0.04 -2.49
N GLN A 177 -3.62 0.51 -1.59
CA GLN A 177 -4.01 1.46 -0.53
C GLN A 177 -5.20 0.98 0.32
N TRP A 178 -5.30 -0.34 0.52
CA TRP A 178 -6.53 -1.00 0.92
C TRP A 178 -6.71 -1.11 2.42
N TYR A 179 -5.68 -0.92 3.25
CA TYR A 179 -5.73 -1.06 4.71
C TYR A 179 -5.58 0.30 5.42
N PRO A 180 -6.03 0.43 6.69
CA PRO A 180 -5.74 1.60 7.52
C PRO A 180 -4.23 1.76 7.73
N LYS A 181 -3.65 2.69 6.99
CA LYS A 181 -2.19 2.88 6.88
C LYS A 181 -1.76 4.06 7.72
N ILE A 182 -0.72 3.93 8.54
CA ILE A 182 -0.24 5.05 9.35
C ILE A 182 0.36 6.11 8.43
N ALA A 183 0.06 7.38 8.68
CA ALA A 183 0.67 8.51 8.00
C ALA A 183 2.16 8.61 8.38
N GLU A 184 2.99 9.17 7.51
CA GLU A 184 4.36 9.50 7.91
C GLU A 184 4.36 10.69 8.89
N TYR A 185 5.28 10.63 9.86
CA TYR A 185 5.65 11.77 10.69
C TYR A 185 7.10 12.13 10.43
N ASP A 186 7.33 13.25 9.74
CA ASP A 186 8.66 13.75 9.39
C ASP A 186 8.86 15.18 9.91
N TYR A 187 9.81 15.91 9.34
CA TYR A 187 10.18 17.26 9.78
C TYR A 187 9.06 18.29 9.53
N ASP A 188 8.09 18.01 8.65
CA ASP A 188 6.89 18.83 8.43
C ASP A 188 5.71 18.38 9.32
N GLY A 189 5.93 17.38 10.18
CA GLY A 189 4.94 16.78 11.06
C GLY A 189 4.20 15.62 10.41
N TRP A 190 2.92 15.44 10.79
CA TRP A 190 2.10 14.37 10.22
C TRP A 190 1.64 14.71 8.79
N ALA A 191 1.90 13.79 7.86
CA ALA A 191 1.40 13.85 6.50
C ALA A 191 -0.11 13.57 6.45
N THR A 192 -0.94 14.60 6.60
CA THR A 192 -2.41 14.46 6.75
C THR A 192 -3.21 14.96 5.54
N PHE A 193 -2.63 14.89 4.34
CA PHE A 193 -3.32 15.31 3.12
C PHE A 193 -4.41 14.31 2.70
N ASP A 194 -5.55 14.85 2.25
CA ASP A 194 -6.62 14.03 1.69
C ASP A 194 -6.20 13.32 0.42
N TYR A 195 -6.60 12.06 0.30
CA TYR A 195 -6.37 11.30 -0.90
C TYR A 195 -7.29 11.76 -2.03
N VAL A 196 -6.68 12.34 -3.06
CA VAL A 196 -7.36 12.84 -4.27
C VAL A 196 -6.83 12.21 -5.55
N GLY A 197 -6.43 10.93 -5.47
CA GLY A 197 -5.88 10.16 -6.59
C GLY A 197 -4.40 10.45 -6.89
N ARG A 198 -3.60 10.75 -5.87
CA ARG A 198 -2.16 11.07 -5.99
C ARG A 198 -1.29 10.13 -5.15
N GLU A 199 0.01 10.39 -5.09
CA GLU A 199 0.90 9.54 -4.29
C GLU A 199 0.70 9.68 -2.79
N PHE A 200 1.17 8.67 -2.07
CA PHE A 200 1.10 8.55 -0.62
C PHE A 200 2.50 8.65 -0.01
N HIS A 201 2.55 9.15 1.22
CA HIS A 201 3.77 9.28 2.02
C HIS A 201 3.56 8.51 3.33
N ALA A 202 4.45 7.59 3.63
CA ALA A 202 4.29 6.64 4.73
C ALA A 202 5.65 6.11 5.20
N PRO A 203 5.73 5.55 6.42
CA PRO A 203 6.97 4.92 6.86
C PRO A 203 7.25 3.66 6.06
N PHE A 204 8.53 3.32 5.91
CA PHE A 204 8.88 1.97 5.50
C PHE A 204 8.47 0.99 6.60
N ALA A 205 7.93 -0.14 6.17
CA ALA A 205 7.33 -1.10 7.05
C ALA A 205 7.69 -2.56 6.71
N ASP A 206 7.71 -3.38 7.75
CA ASP A 206 7.64 -4.83 7.61
C ASP A 206 6.17 -5.26 7.55
N PHE A 207 5.88 -6.30 6.77
CA PHE A 207 4.54 -6.85 6.60
C PHE A 207 4.53 -8.36 6.84
N ASP A 208 3.58 -8.81 7.65
CA ASP A 208 3.12 -10.20 7.81
C ASP A 208 1.61 -10.19 7.51
N VAL A 209 1.23 -10.64 6.30
CA VAL A 209 -0.13 -10.50 5.80
C VAL A 209 -0.72 -11.88 5.54
N THR A 210 -1.81 -12.17 6.23
CA THR A 210 -2.65 -13.35 5.99
C THR A 210 -3.92 -12.93 5.27
N ILE A 211 -4.18 -13.49 4.09
CA ILE A 211 -5.40 -13.25 3.31
C ILE A 211 -6.16 -14.56 3.16
N LYS A 212 -7.42 -14.57 3.60
CA LYS A 212 -8.35 -15.67 3.40
C LYS A 212 -9.33 -15.27 2.30
N ILE A 213 -9.36 -16.03 1.22
CA ILE A 213 -10.26 -15.79 0.08
C ILE A 213 -10.75 -17.13 -0.46
N ASN A 214 -11.85 -17.13 -1.21
CA ASN A 214 -12.35 -18.33 -1.89
C ASN A 214 -11.19 -19.08 -2.58
N LYS A 215 -11.10 -20.39 -2.37
CA LYS A 215 -9.98 -21.25 -2.78
C LYS A 215 -9.69 -21.26 -4.29
N ASP A 216 -10.64 -20.82 -5.11
CA ASP A 216 -10.52 -20.81 -6.57
C ASP A 216 -9.77 -19.57 -7.09
N TYR A 217 -9.58 -18.55 -6.26
CA TYR A 217 -8.78 -17.35 -6.57
C TYR A 217 -7.29 -17.64 -6.51
N VAL A 218 -6.54 -16.99 -7.39
CA VAL A 218 -5.09 -16.85 -7.32
C VAL A 218 -4.78 -15.40 -6.93
N ILE A 219 -3.84 -15.20 -5.99
CA ILE A 219 -3.40 -13.87 -5.56
C ILE A 219 -2.02 -13.57 -6.16
N GLY A 220 -1.91 -12.44 -6.87
CA GLY A 220 -0.62 -11.79 -7.13
C GLY A 220 -0.38 -10.72 -6.08
N ALA A 221 0.78 -10.70 -5.42
CA ALA A 221 1.09 -9.68 -4.42
C ALA A 221 2.56 -9.27 -4.44
N GLY A 222 2.84 -8.09 -3.87
CA GLY A 222 4.18 -7.77 -3.41
C GLY A 222 4.60 -8.65 -2.23
N GLY A 223 5.91 -8.80 -2.03
CA GLY A 223 6.46 -9.63 -0.95
C GLY A 223 6.78 -11.07 -1.38
N THR A 224 7.00 -11.91 -0.37
CA THR A 224 7.31 -13.33 -0.50
C THR A 224 6.14 -14.18 -0.02
N LEU A 225 5.60 -15.04 -0.88
CA LEU A 225 4.59 -16.04 -0.51
C LEU A 225 5.23 -17.15 0.33
N LEU A 226 4.68 -17.40 1.51
CA LEU A 226 5.25 -18.35 2.48
C LEU A 226 4.72 -19.77 2.33
N ASN A 227 3.59 -19.97 1.67
CA ASN A 227 2.93 -21.27 1.52
C ASN A 227 2.51 -21.60 0.08
N PRO A 228 3.43 -21.53 -0.92
CA PRO A 228 3.10 -21.75 -2.33
C PRO A 228 2.53 -23.15 -2.63
N THR A 229 2.85 -24.15 -1.82
CA THR A 229 2.37 -25.53 -1.97
C THR A 229 0.95 -25.76 -1.42
N GLU A 230 0.35 -24.76 -0.78
CA GLU A 230 -0.97 -24.86 -0.14
C GLU A 230 -2.04 -24.01 -0.84
N VAL A 231 -1.68 -23.31 -1.91
CA VAL A 231 -2.53 -22.36 -2.64
C VAL A 231 -2.45 -22.56 -4.15
N LYS A 232 -3.44 -22.06 -4.89
CA LYS A 232 -3.54 -22.25 -6.34
C LYS A 232 -2.47 -21.42 -7.09
N GLY A 233 -1.85 -22.00 -8.11
CA GLY A 233 -1.11 -21.27 -9.16
C GLY A 233 0.41 -21.19 -9.01
N TYR A 234 0.97 -21.20 -7.79
CA TYR A 234 2.41 -20.95 -7.58
C TYR A 234 3.29 -22.20 -7.61
N ASP A 235 2.72 -23.37 -7.30
CA ASP A 235 3.43 -24.65 -7.32
C ASP A 235 2.59 -25.67 -8.11
N ALA A 236 3.23 -26.37 -9.05
CA ALA A 236 2.56 -27.36 -9.89
C ALA A 236 2.08 -28.59 -9.11
N ALA A 237 2.71 -28.89 -7.96
CA ALA A 237 2.35 -29.97 -7.05
C ALA A 237 1.54 -29.48 -5.83
N ALA A 238 1.00 -28.25 -5.87
CA ALA A 238 0.26 -27.68 -4.76
C ALA A 238 -0.95 -28.54 -4.36
N THR A 239 -1.12 -28.74 -3.06
CA THR A 239 -2.34 -29.30 -2.47
C THR A 239 -3.09 -28.18 -1.76
N ILE A 240 -4.13 -27.65 -2.40
CA ILE A 240 -4.86 -26.48 -1.90
C ILE A 240 -5.48 -26.79 -0.53
N LYS A 241 -5.04 -26.09 0.52
CA LYS A 241 -5.62 -26.19 1.86
C LYS A 241 -6.68 -25.11 2.04
N ALA A 242 -7.91 -25.53 2.26
CA ALA A 242 -9.04 -24.62 2.45
C ALA A 242 -9.89 -25.00 3.67
N THR A 243 -10.37 -23.98 4.37
CA THR A 243 -11.33 -24.11 5.48
C THR A 243 -12.55 -23.28 5.12
N LYS A 244 -13.76 -23.85 5.22
CA LYS A 244 -15.02 -23.18 4.82
C LYS A 244 -14.94 -22.55 3.42
N ASN A 245 -14.39 -23.30 2.45
CA ASN A 245 -14.18 -22.88 1.06
C ASN A 245 -13.18 -21.73 0.85
N LYS A 246 -12.43 -21.31 1.88
CA LYS A 246 -11.39 -20.28 1.75
C LYS A 246 -9.98 -20.86 1.91
N ALA A 247 -9.11 -20.56 0.95
CA ALA A 247 -7.67 -20.80 1.06
C ALA A 247 -7.01 -19.67 1.87
N THR A 248 -5.94 -19.99 2.59
CA THR A 248 -5.18 -19.01 3.39
C THR A 248 -3.84 -18.72 2.70
N TRP A 249 -3.64 -17.48 2.28
CA TRP A 249 -2.42 -16.98 1.67
C TRP A 249 -1.60 -16.24 2.71
N ARG A 250 -0.32 -16.58 2.87
CA ARG A 250 0.57 -15.92 3.83
C ARG A 250 1.73 -15.24 3.12
N TRP A 251 1.84 -13.94 3.28
CA TRP A 251 2.85 -13.12 2.65
C TRP A 251 3.73 -12.43 3.69
N THR A 252 5.01 -12.28 3.38
CA THR A 252 5.90 -11.42 4.17
C THR A 252 6.69 -10.47 3.29
N ALA A 253 6.95 -9.28 3.81
CA ALA A 253 7.87 -8.32 3.24
C ALA A 253 8.60 -7.57 4.35
N LYS A 254 9.79 -7.07 4.05
CA LYS A 254 10.57 -6.23 4.97
C LYS A 254 10.88 -4.91 4.31
N ASN A 255 10.91 -3.83 5.09
CA ASN A 255 11.32 -2.50 4.62
C ASN A 255 10.65 -2.08 3.30
N MET A 256 9.31 -2.14 3.23
CA MET A 256 8.51 -1.75 2.07
C MET A 256 7.60 -0.56 2.40
N LEU A 257 7.35 0.30 1.41
CA LEU A 257 6.48 1.47 1.60
C LEU A 257 5.00 1.10 1.63
N ASP A 258 4.59 0.04 0.92
CA ASP A 258 3.20 -0.37 0.81
C ASP A 258 3.06 -1.85 0.47
N PHE A 259 1.92 -2.45 0.84
CA PHE A 259 1.58 -3.82 0.47
C PHE A 259 0.37 -3.82 -0.46
N ALA A 260 0.58 -4.21 -1.72
CA ALA A 260 -0.47 -4.28 -2.74
C ALA A 260 -0.62 -5.71 -3.29
N TRP A 261 -1.84 -6.04 -3.68
CA TRP A 261 -2.17 -7.34 -4.28
C TRP A 261 -3.34 -7.23 -5.26
N ALA A 262 -3.52 -8.24 -6.10
CA ALA A 262 -4.67 -8.41 -6.95
C ALA A 262 -5.08 -9.88 -6.93
N ALA A 263 -6.35 -10.16 -7.21
CA ALA A 263 -6.84 -11.52 -7.24
C ALA A 263 -7.89 -11.72 -8.32
N ASP A 264 -7.80 -12.87 -8.94
CA ASP A 264 -8.74 -13.33 -9.94
C ASP A 264 -8.76 -14.87 -9.98
N ARG A 265 -9.86 -15.46 -10.45
CA ARG A 265 -10.00 -16.92 -10.58
C ARG A 265 -9.26 -17.48 -11.79
N ASP A 266 -9.09 -16.66 -12.82
CA ASP A 266 -8.52 -17.04 -14.12
C ASP A 266 -7.05 -16.60 -14.27
N TYR A 267 -6.47 -16.05 -13.21
CA TYR A 267 -5.03 -15.77 -13.17
C TYR A 267 -4.20 -17.05 -13.30
N SER A 268 -3.19 -16.92 -14.16
CA SER A 268 -2.04 -17.81 -14.26
C SER A 268 -0.83 -17.17 -13.59
N VAL A 269 0.11 -18.00 -13.15
CA VAL A 269 1.39 -17.54 -12.58
C VAL A 269 2.54 -18.16 -13.38
N GLU A 270 3.41 -17.32 -13.90
CA GLU A 270 4.69 -17.70 -14.49
C GLU A 270 5.81 -17.10 -13.66
N SER A 271 6.96 -17.79 -13.57
CA SER A 271 8.09 -17.26 -12.82
C SER A 271 9.43 -17.65 -13.41
N PHE A 272 10.43 -16.81 -13.19
CA PHE A 272 11.81 -17.05 -13.58
C PHE A 272 12.78 -16.35 -12.62
N ASP A 273 13.97 -16.91 -12.48
CA ASP A 273 15.04 -16.31 -11.68
C ASP A 273 15.87 -15.36 -12.54
N VAL A 274 16.03 -14.12 -12.07
CA VAL A 274 16.99 -13.19 -12.66
C VAL A 274 18.38 -13.50 -12.12
N PRO A 275 19.41 -13.73 -12.96
CA PRO A 275 20.78 -13.93 -12.49
C PRO A 275 21.26 -12.75 -11.62
N GLN A 276 21.66 -13.05 -10.38
CA GLN A 276 22.04 -12.06 -9.36
C GLN A 276 20.93 -11.04 -9.02
N GLY A 277 19.67 -11.33 -9.34
CA GLY A 277 18.50 -10.49 -9.09
C GLY A 277 17.40 -11.23 -8.32
N PRO A 278 16.19 -10.68 -8.32
CA PRO A 278 15.03 -11.32 -7.67
C PRO A 278 14.47 -12.48 -8.50
N LYS A 279 13.68 -13.33 -7.85
CA LYS A 279 12.71 -14.17 -8.56
C LYS A 279 11.55 -13.31 -9.03
N VAL A 280 11.25 -13.36 -10.33
CA VAL A 280 10.17 -12.58 -10.93
C VAL A 280 8.94 -13.45 -11.10
N PHE A 281 7.77 -12.88 -10.84
CA PHE A 281 6.47 -13.48 -11.10
C PHE A 281 5.67 -12.63 -12.09
N PHE A 282 5.05 -13.28 -13.06
CA PHE A 282 4.01 -12.70 -13.92
C PHE A 282 2.67 -13.32 -13.52
N VAL A 283 1.72 -12.48 -13.11
CA VAL A 283 0.40 -12.89 -12.64
C VAL A 283 -0.68 -12.21 -13.49
N TYR A 284 -1.30 -12.96 -14.39
CA TYR A 284 -2.19 -12.42 -15.41
C TYR A 284 -3.16 -13.47 -15.97
N GLN A 285 -4.27 -13.02 -16.55
CA GLN A 285 -5.22 -13.88 -17.28
C GLN A 285 -4.67 -14.16 -18.68
N LYS A 286 -4.49 -15.44 -19.05
CA LYS A 286 -4.00 -15.80 -20.39
C LYS A 286 -5.07 -15.63 -21.45
N ASN A 287 -4.85 -14.72 -22.40
CA ASN A 287 -5.71 -14.48 -23.55
C ASN A 287 -4.93 -13.79 -24.69
N GLU A 288 -5.59 -13.48 -25.80
CA GLU A 288 -4.96 -12.84 -26.96
C GLU A 288 -4.31 -11.48 -26.68
N LYS A 289 -4.80 -10.72 -25.69
CA LYS A 289 -4.24 -9.42 -25.31
C LYS A 289 -2.96 -9.56 -24.50
N THR A 290 -2.89 -10.60 -23.65
CA THR A 290 -1.76 -10.85 -22.74
C THR A 290 -0.69 -11.80 -23.29
N LYS A 291 -0.80 -12.24 -24.56
CA LYS A 291 0.11 -13.23 -25.15
C LYS A 291 1.59 -12.86 -25.13
N PHE A 292 1.92 -11.57 -25.05
CA PHE A 292 3.29 -11.07 -25.04
C PHE A 292 3.91 -10.97 -23.64
N TRP A 293 3.17 -11.26 -22.57
CA TRP A 293 3.70 -11.20 -21.20
C TRP A 293 4.90 -12.14 -21.02
N GLY A 294 4.81 -13.38 -21.52
CA GLY A 294 5.93 -14.33 -21.47
C GLY A 294 7.17 -13.86 -22.26
N GLU A 295 6.97 -13.11 -23.35
CA GLU A 295 8.05 -12.54 -24.16
C GLU A 295 8.79 -11.40 -23.45
N ALA A 296 8.26 -10.86 -22.34
CA ALA A 296 8.88 -9.80 -21.57
C ALA A 296 10.09 -10.28 -20.72
N GLN A 297 10.18 -11.58 -20.43
CA GLN A 297 11.23 -12.17 -19.59
C GLN A 297 12.67 -11.72 -19.92
N PRO A 298 13.16 -11.78 -21.17
CA PRO A 298 14.52 -11.32 -21.50
C PRO A 298 14.73 -9.83 -21.23
N TYR A 299 13.71 -8.99 -21.42
CA TYR A 299 13.80 -7.55 -21.18
C TYR A 299 13.85 -7.23 -19.68
N VAL A 300 13.01 -7.88 -18.88
CA VAL A 300 13.04 -7.75 -17.41
C VAL A 300 14.38 -8.23 -16.85
N THR A 301 14.89 -9.36 -17.35
CA THR A 301 16.21 -9.88 -16.95
C THR A 301 17.32 -8.86 -17.25
N LYS A 302 17.34 -8.31 -18.46
CA LYS A 302 18.31 -7.28 -18.87
C LYS A 302 18.18 -6.00 -18.05
N TYR A 303 16.96 -5.57 -17.74
CA TYR A 303 16.69 -4.42 -16.88
C TYR A 303 17.38 -4.57 -15.53
N TYR A 304 17.14 -5.68 -14.82
CA TYR A 304 17.76 -5.92 -13.52
C TYR A 304 19.29 -6.03 -13.60
N GLN A 305 19.84 -6.64 -14.64
CA GLN A 305 21.30 -6.70 -14.84
C GLN A 305 21.90 -5.29 -15.00
N ILE A 306 21.25 -4.43 -15.79
CA ILE A 306 21.68 -3.03 -15.96
C ILE A 306 21.59 -2.29 -14.63
N MET A 307 20.47 -2.38 -13.92
CA MET A 307 20.29 -1.69 -12.64
C MET A 307 21.29 -2.18 -11.59
N ASN A 308 21.48 -3.49 -11.48
CA ASN A 308 22.45 -4.09 -10.56
C ASN A 308 23.87 -3.61 -10.85
N SER A 309 24.25 -3.49 -12.13
CA SER A 309 25.59 -3.02 -12.53
C SER A 309 25.84 -1.53 -12.26
N ARG A 310 24.78 -0.71 -12.24
CA ARG A 310 24.89 0.76 -12.14
C ARG A 310 24.61 1.29 -10.73
N PHE A 311 23.66 0.69 -10.04
CA PHE A 311 23.10 1.21 -8.79
C PHE A 311 23.23 0.24 -7.61
N GLY A 312 23.75 -0.97 -7.86
CA GLY A 312 23.85 -2.02 -6.86
C GLY A 312 22.68 -3.00 -6.91
N LYS A 313 22.86 -4.14 -6.24
CA LYS A 313 21.93 -5.26 -6.30
C LYS A 313 20.54 -4.86 -5.78
N TYR A 314 19.50 -5.24 -6.52
CA TYR A 314 18.13 -5.13 -6.05
C TYR A 314 17.95 -5.81 -4.68
N ALA A 315 17.39 -5.08 -3.72
CA ALA A 315 17.45 -5.44 -2.31
C ALA A 315 16.48 -6.55 -1.89
N TYR A 316 15.43 -6.79 -2.67
CA TYR A 316 14.35 -7.69 -2.30
C TYR A 316 14.44 -9.03 -3.04
N PRO A 317 13.95 -10.14 -2.44
CA PRO A 317 14.12 -11.48 -3.01
C PRO A 317 13.21 -11.77 -4.21
N SER A 318 12.10 -11.05 -4.35
CA SER A 318 11.10 -11.26 -5.39
C SER A 318 10.54 -9.96 -5.95
N TYR A 319 9.95 -10.05 -7.15
CA TYR A 319 9.17 -8.97 -7.76
C TYR A 319 8.01 -9.55 -8.58
N ALA A 320 6.81 -9.00 -8.45
CA ALA A 320 5.65 -9.44 -9.23
C ALA A 320 5.15 -8.36 -10.21
N PHE A 321 4.96 -8.72 -11.47
CA PHE A 321 4.14 -7.93 -12.40
C PHE A 321 2.75 -8.57 -12.43
N ILE A 322 1.73 -7.76 -12.17
CA ILE A 322 0.38 -8.24 -11.91
C ILE A 322 -0.59 -7.46 -12.80
N GLN A 323 -1.48 -8.16 -13.49
CA GLN A 323 -2.49 -7.53 -14.32
C GLN A 323 -3.55 -6.86 -13.43
N GLY A 324 -3.48 -5.53 -13.27
CA GLY A 324 -4.35 -4.74 -12.37
C GLY A 324 -5.40 -3.89 -13.09
N GLY A 325 -5.47 -3.93 -14.42
CA GLY A 325 -6.54 -3.32 -15.21
C GLY A 325 -6.54 -1.80 -15.33
N ASP A 326 -5.52 -1.10 -14.83
CA ASP A 326 -5.44 0.36 -14.93
C ASP A 326 -4.02 0.97 -15.00
N GLY A 327 -3.56 1.21 -16.22
CA GLY A 327 -2.30 1.88 -16.52
C GLY A 327 -1.08 1.05 -16.10
N GLY A 328 -0.11 1.71 -15.45
CA GLY A 328 1.01 1.08 -14.76
C GLY A 328 1.29 1.83 -13.47
N MET A 329 1.50 1.11 -12.37
CA MET A 329 1.86 1.70 -11.08
C MET A 329 2.72 0.74 -10.26
N GLU A 330 3.86 1.24 -9.80
CA GLU A 330 4.76 0.54 -8.90
C GLU A 330 4.28 0.60 -7.45
N TYR A 331 4.38 -0.54 -6.77
CA TYR A 331 4.20 -0.70 -5.33
C TYR A 331 5.40 -1.46 -4.77
N GLY A 332 5.45 -1.68 -3.47
CA GLY A 332 6.55 -2.45 -2.88
C GLY A 332 6.59 -3.88 -3.42
N MET A 333 7.71 -4.24 -4.06
CA MET A 333 7.94 -5.55 -4.69
C MET A 333 6.92 -5.99 -5.76
N CYS A 334 6.06 -5.10 -6.27
CA CYS A 334 5.19 -5.43 -7.40
C CYS A 334 4.83 -4.22 -8.25
N THR A 335 4.39 -4.46 -9.49
CA THR A 335 3.76 -3.45 -10.35
C THR A 335 2.38 -3.96 -10.77
N MET A 336 1.37 -3.10 -10.63
CA MET A 336 0.05 -3.31 -11.25
C MET A 336 0.07 -2.71 -12.65
N ILE A 337 -0.20 -3.50 -13.69
CA ILE A 337 -0.18 -3.06 -15.09
C ILE A 337 -1.42 -3.54 -15.86
N LEU A 338 -1.66 -2.96 -17.03
CA LEU A 338 -2.64 -3.47 -18.00
C LEU A 338 -2.18 -4.81 -18.60
N GLY A 339 -3.16 -5.61 -19.00
CA GLY A 339 -3.00 -6.90 -19.67
C GLY A 339 -2.52 -6.80 -21.10
#